data_AF-A0A6J6EGM2-F1
#
_entry.id   AF-A0A6J6EGM2-F1
#
_cell.length_a   1.000
_cell.length_b   1.000
_cell.length_c   1.000
_cell.angle_alpha   90.00
_cell.angle_beta   90.00
_cell.angle_gamma   90.00
#
_symmetry.space_group_name_H-M   'P 1'
#
loop_
_entity.id
_entity.type
_entity.pdbx_description
1 polymer ?
#
loop_
_entity_poly.entity_id
_entity_poly.type
_entity_poly.pdbx_seq_one_letter_code
_entity_poly.pdbx_strand_id
1 'polypeptide(L)'
;MWDGIVTQAVFGTLGVVGVTLFLFLNGKVRTSPRMTRIVMVAMVGYLVFSLVNFGLQMFGVTESQFGLRDYEVFGIPLGLIIGVLVVFLAAYSLVMDFESIKAGVENGAPRNFAWQAAFGIVVTVVWLYVEILRILAILRGE
;
A
#
# COMPACT_ATOMS: atom_id res chain seq x y z
N MET A 1 -22.27 -2.05 11.87
CA MET A 1 -22.38 -0.71 11.25
C MET A 1 -20.94 -0.24 11.09
N TRP A 2 -20.42 -0.14 9.87
CA TRP A 2 -19.02 0.22 9.54
C TRP A 2 -18.67 1.68 9.89
N ASP A 3 -19.32 2.21 10.93
CA ASP A 3 -19.40 3.63 11.19
C ASP A 3 -18.06 4.10 11.76
N GLY A 4 -17.40 4.97 11.00
CA GLY A 4 -16.14 5.61 11.34
C GLY A 4 -14.85 4.97 10.81
N ILE A 5 -14.77 3.68 10.46
CA ILE A 5 -13.49 3.13 9.94
C ILE A 5 -13.14 3.67 8.55
N VAL A 6 -14.16 3.90 7.72
CA VAL A 6 -13.98 4.47 6.38
C VAL A 6 -13.38 5.88 6.50
N THR A 7 -13.95 6.71 7.37
CA THR A 7 -13.45 8.06 7.63
C THR A 7 -12.04 8.03 8.22
N GLN A 8 -11.76 7.14 9.17
CA GLN A 8 -10.41 6.93 9.72
C GLN A 8 -9.41 6.51 8.64
N ALA A 9 -9.79 5.60 7.75
CA ALA A 9 -8.96 5.16 6.64
C ALA A 9 -8.68 6.31 5.65
N VAL A 10 -9.68 7.14 5.33
CA VAL A 10 -9.50 8.33 4.49
C VAL A 10 -8.47 9.27 5.11
N PHE A 11 -8.63 9.63 6.39
CA PHE A 11 -7.68 10.51 7.06
C PHE A 11 -6.28 9.88 7.18
N GLY A 12 -6.20 8.58 7.44
CA GLY A 12 -4.94 7.84 7.45
C GLY A 12 -4.22 7.91 6.10
N THR A 13 -4.93 7.64 5.00
CA THR A 13 -4.39 7.73 3.65
C THR A 13 -3.94 9.14 3.32
N LEU A 14 -4.78 10.16 3.57
CA LEU A 14 -4.42 11.55 3.33
C LEU A 14 -3.22 11.99 4.17
N GLY A 15 -3.13 11.53 5.41
CA GLY A 15 -1.99 11.77 6.29
C GLY A 15 -0.69 11.20 5.72
N VAL A 16 -0.69 9.91 5.34
CA VAL A 16 0.49 9.25 4.75
C VAL A 16 0.88 9.90 3.43
N VAL A 17 -0.08 10.16 2.53
CA VAL A 17 0.18 10.81 1.23
C VAL A 17 0.73 12.22 1.44
N GLY A 18 0.10 13.02 2.32
CA GLY A 18 0.50 14.39 2.61
C GLY A 18 1.89 14.48 3.23
N VAL A 19 2.19 13.63 4.22
CA VAL A 19 3.51 13.56 4.84
C VAL A 19 4.57 13.11 3.83
N THR A 20 4.27 12.08 3.03
CA THR A 20 5.21 11.56 2.02
C THR A 20 5.51 12.64 0.98
N LEU A 21 4.48 13.32 0.47
CA LEU A 21 4.64 14.43 -0.47
C LEU A 21 5.44 15.58 0.15
N PHE A 22 5.13 15.99 1.38
CA PHE A 22 5.86 17.04 2.08
C PHE A 22 7.34 16.71 2.27
N LEU A 23 7.66 15.48 2.68
CA LEU A 23 9.04 15.03 2.88
C LEU A 23 9.81 14.93 1.55
N PHE A 24 9.13 14.49 0.49
CA PHE A 24 9.68 14.46 -0.86
C PHE A 24 10.00 15.87 -1.39
N LEU A 25 9.04 16.81 -1.29
CA LEU A 25 9.21 18.19 -1.75
C LEU A 25 10.35 18.92 -1.03
N ASN A 26 10.55 18.66 0.26
CA ASN A 26 11.67 19.21 1.03
C ASN A 26 13.04 18.59 0.69
N GLY A 27 13.08 17.61 -0.22
CA GLY A 27 14.30 16.90 -0.61
C GLY A 27 14.90 16.02 0.49
N LYS A 28 14.19 15.84 1.62
CA LYS A 28 14.65 15.06 2.78
C LYS A 28 14.56 13.56 2.55
N VAL A 29 13.63 13.12 1.71
CA VAL A 29 13.42 11.71 1.39
C VAL A 29 13.67 11.49 -0.10
N ARG A 30 14.57 10.55 -0.38
CA ARG A 30 14.87 10.05 -1.72
C ARG A 30 14.94 8.53 -1.71
N THR A 31 14.66 7.90 -2.83
CA THR A 31 14.80 6.45 -2.96
C THR A 31 16.28 6.06 -2.96
N SER A 32 16.56 4.81 -2.58
CA SER A 32 17.89 4.23 -2.76
C SER A 32 17.78 2.97 -3.63
N PRO A 33 18.76 2.68 -4.51
CA PRO A 33 18.69 1.52 -5.39
C PRO A 33 18.51 0.19 -4.65
N ARG A 34 19.12 0.07 -3.45
CA ARG A 34 18.99 -1.11 -2.59
C ARG A 34 17.58 -1.24 -2.01
N MET A 35 17.04 -0.15 -1.44
CA MET A 35 15.70 -0.17 -0.86
C MET A 35 14.62 -0.39 -1.93
N THR A 36 14.76 0.24 -3.10
CA THR A 36 13.84 0.03 -4.22
C THR A 36 13.81 -1.43 -4.65
N ARG A 37 14.96 -2.12 -4.71
CA ARG A 37 15.00 -3.56 -5.01
C ARG A 37 14.29 -4.40 -3.94
N ILE A 38 14.52 -4.10 -2.66
CA ILE A 38 13.87 -4.80 -1.55
C ILE A 38 12.36 -4.60 -1.60
N VAL A 39 11.90 -3.36 -1.77
CA VAL A 39 10.49 -3.01 -1.86
C VAL A 39 9.84 -3.67 -3.07
N MET A 40 10.48 -3.68 -4.24
CA MET A 40 9.97 -4.40 -5.41
C MET A 40 9.80 -5.90 -5.13
N VAL A 41 10.78 -6.56 -4.52
CA VAL A 41 10.66 -7.99 -4.15
C VAL A 41 9.54 -8.20 -3.14
N ALA A 42 9.42 -7.34 -2.13
CA ALA A 42 8.36 -7.42 -1.13
C ALA A 42 6.96 -7.20 -1.72
N MET A 43 6.81 -6.26 -2.66
CA MET A 43 5.55 -6.04 -3.39
C MET A 43 5.15 -7.27 -4.21
N VAL A 44 6.09 -7.89 -4.92
CA VAL A 44 5.84 -9.13 -5.67
C VAL A 44 5.45 -10.26 -4.73
N GLY A 45 6.16 -10.42 -3.60
CA GLY A 45 5.82 -11.41 -2.58
C GLY A 45 4.41 -11.20 -2.00
N TYR A 46 4.05 -9.95 -1.70
CA TYR A 46 2.71 -9.59 -1.23
C TYR A 46 1.63 -9.89 -2.27
N LEU A 47 1.90 -9.62 -3.55
CA LEU A 47 0.99 -9.94 -4.65
C LEU A 47 0.75 -11.45 -4.75
N VAL A 48 1.83 -12.25 -4.74
CA VAL A 48 1.74 -13.72 -4.78
C VAL A 48 0.97 -14.24 -3.57
N PHE A 49 1.28 -13.78 -2.37
CA PHE A 49 0.54 -14.12 -1.15
C PHE A 49 -0.96 -13.79 -1.29
N SER A 50 -1.28 -12.61 -1.81
CA SER A 50 -2.65 -12.16 -1.98
C SER A 50 -3.42 -13.01 -2.99
N LEU A 51 -2.79 -13.40 -4.10
CA LEU A 51 -3.37 -14.28 -5.12
C LEU A 51 -3.61 -15.70 -4.59
N VAL A 52 -2.64 -16.26 -3.85
CA VAL A 52 -2.80 -17.56 -3.20
C VAL A 52 -3.94 -17.50 -2.19
N ASN A 53 -3.97 -16.48 -1.32
CA ASN A 53 -5.03 -16.30 -0.34
C ASN A 53 -6.42 -16.17 -1.00
N PHE A 54 -6.50 -15.41 -2.09
CA PHE A 54 -7.73 -15.25 -2.86
C PHE A 54 -8.19 -16.58 -3.48
N GLY A 55 -7.27 -17.35 -4.05
CA GLY A 55 -7.57 -18.69 -4.57
C GLY A 55 -8.10 -19.62 -3.49
N LEU A 56 -7.43 -19.69 -2.34
CA LEU A 56 -7.86 -20.54 -1.21
C LEU A 56 -9.26 -20.18 -0.70
N GLN A 57 -9.59 -18.89 -0.63
CA GLN A 57 -10.93 -18.43 -0.27
C GLN A 57 -11.97 -18.79 -1.34
N MET A 58 -11.64 -18.60 -2.62
CA MET A 58 -12.54 -18.92 -3.74
C MET A 58 -12.90 -20.41 -3.79
N PHE A 59 -11.96 -21.29 -3.47
CA PHE A 59 -12.19 -22.74 -3.43
C PHE A 59 -12.71 -23.25 -2.08
N GLY A 60 -13.05 -22.35 -1.14
CA GLY A 60 -13.62 -22.71 0.16
C GLY A 60 -12.66 -23.45 1.09
N VAL A 61 -11.34 -23.35 0.87
CA VAL A 61 -10.31 -23.99 1.71
C VAL A 61 -10.15 -23.25 3.05
N THR A 62 -10.46 -21.96 3.07
CA THR A 62 -10.44 -21.12 4.28
C THR A 62 -11.84 -20.58 4.56
N GLU A 63 -12.37 -20.84 5.76
CA GLU A 63 -13.70 -20.37 6.18
C GLU A 63 -13.72 -18.96 6.79
N SER A 64 -12.54 -18.36 6.99
CA SER A 64 -12.41 -17.06 7.66
C SER A 64 -12.55 -15.89 6.68
N GLN A 65 -13.01 -14.74 7.18
CA GLN A 65 -13.36 -13.56 6.38
C GLN A 65 -12.18 -13.01 5.55
N PHE A 66 -10.95 -13.13 6.05
CA PHE A 66 -9.75 -12.69 5.34
C PHE A 66 -8.80 -13.84 4.94
N GLY A 67 -9.24 -15.09 5.09
CA GLY A 67 -8.46 -16.29 4.78
C GLY A 67 -7.20 -16.43 5.65
N LEU A 68 -6.06 -16.71 5.02
CA LEU A 68 -4.75 -16.83 5.68
C LEU A 68 -4.34 -15.60 6.51
N ARG A 69 -4.97 -14.44 6.28
CA ARG A 69 -4.70 -13.21 7.03
C ARG A 69 -5.27 -13.25 8.46
N ASP A 70 -6.24 -14.12 8.74
CA ASP A 70 -6.81 -14.27 10.08
C ASP A 70 -5.98 -15.20 10.97
N TYR A 71 -4.98 -15.89 10.41
CA TYR A 71 -4.12 -16.76 11.19
C TYR A 71 -3.32 -15.95 12.22
N GLU A 72 -3.36 -16.35 13.48
CA GLU A 72 -2.65 -15.65 14.54
C GLU A 72 -1.22 -16.20 14.69
N VAL A 73 -0.26 -15.28 14.77
CA VAL A 73 1.13 -15.59 15.08
C VAL A 73 1.47 -14.85 16.37
N PHE A 74 1.75 -15.60 17.45
CA PHE A 74 1.94 -15.06 18.80
C PHE A 74 0.75 -14.22 19.32
N GLY A 75 -0.48 -14.57 18.95
CA GLY A 75 -1.69 -13.84 19.34
C GLY A 75 -1.92 -12.53 18.58
N ILE A 76 -1.17 -12.30 17.50
CA ILE A 76 -1.36 -11.15 16.61
C ILE A 76 -1.86 -11.68 15.26
N PRO A 77 -2.98 -11.16 14.72
CA PRO A 77 -3.45 -11.53 13.39
C PRO A 77 -2.38 -11.25 12.33
N LEU A 78 -2.06 -12.25 11.50
CA LEU A 78 -1.03 -12.14 10.45
C LEU A 78 -1.34 -10.97 9.49
N GLY A 79 -2.64 -10.73 9.23
CA GLY A 79 -3.10 -9.61 8.42
C GLY A 79 -2.71 -8.24 8.99
N LEU A 80 -2.60 -8.08 10.31
CA LEU A 80 -2.13 -6.84 10.93
C LEU A 80 -0.62 -6.65 10.68
N ILE A 81 0.17 -7.71 10.85
CA ILE A 81 1.64 -7.68 10.64
C ILE A 81 1.94 -7.37 9.17
N ILE A 82 1.29 -8.08 8.25
CA ILE A 82 1.42 -7.86 6.81
C ILE A 82 0.91 -6.46 6.45
N GLY A 83 -0.21 -6.02 7.02
CA GLY A 83 -0.79 -4.72 6.74
C GLY A 83 0.15 -3.56 7.08
N VAL A 84 0.76 -3.58 8.26
CA VAL A 84 1.76 -2.57 8.64
C VAL A 84 2.92 -2.55 7.65
N LEU A 85 3.46 -3.71 7.29
CA LEU A 85 4.51 -3.81 6.27
C LEU A 85 4.06 -3.20 4.94
N VAL A 86 2.85 -3.51 4.48
CA VAL A 86 2.31 -3.03 3.20
C VAL A 86 2.07 -1.53 3.21
N VAL A 87 1.65 -0.93 4.33
CA VAL A 87 1.56 0.54 4.48
C VAL A 87 2.93 1.18 4.27
N PHE A 88 4.01 0.60 4.83
CA PHE A 88 5.38 1.07 4.55
C PHE A 88 5.76 0.92 3.07
N LEU A 89 5.41 -0.22 2.44
CA LEU A 89 5.68 -0.43 1.01
C LEU A 89 4.95 0.62 0.16
N ALA A 90 3.67 0.88 0.43
CA ALA A 90 2.88 1.85 -0.30
C ALA A 90 3.41 3.29 -0.11
N ALA A 91 3.82 3.67 1.11
CA ALA A 91 4.45 4.96 1.36
C ALA A 91 5.77 5.12 0.59
N TYR A 92 6.61 4.08 0.54
CA TYR A 92 7.83 4.11 -0.27
C TYR A 92 7.52 4.14 -1.78
N SER A 93 6.49 3.43 -2.24
CA SER A 93 6.03 3.48 -3.63
C SER A 93 5.58 4.88 -4.04
N LEU A 94 4.91 5.64 -3.16
CA LEU A 94 4.59 7.04 -3.43
C LEU A 94 5.87 7.89 -3.65
N VAL A 95 6.94 7.64 -2.87
CA VAL A 95 8.23 8.32 -3.10
C VAL A 95 8.80 7.95 -4.47
N MET A 96 8.76 6.66 -4.85
CA MET A 96 9.19 6.21 -6.18
C MET A 96 8.36 6.85 -7.30
N ASP A 97 7.05 6.95 -7.13
CA ASP A 97 6.13 7.59 -8.07
C ASP A 97 6.52 9.06 -8.25
N PHE A 98 6.74 9.80 -7.16
CA PHE A 98 7.12 11.22 -7.22
C PHE A 98 8.50 11.43 -7.85
N GLU A 99 9.48 10.57 -7.55
CA GLU A 99 10.80 10.63 -8.19
C GLU A 99 10.73 10.34 -9.68
N SER A 100 9.98 9.32 -10.09
CA SER A 100 9.79 8.97 -11.49
C SER A 100 9.15 10.14 -12.27
N ILE A 101 8.15 10.79 -11.66
CA ILE A 101 7.48 11.94 -12.25
C ILE A 101 8.43 13.13 -12.37
N LYS A 102 9.15 13.45 -11.30
CA LYS A 102 10.12 14.55 -11.29
C LYS A 102 11.18 14.35 -12.37
N ALA A 103 11.78 13.16 -12.43
CA ALA A 103 12.75 12.81 -13.46
C ALA A 103 12.14 12.87 -14.86
N GLY A 104 10.90 12.41 -15.04
CA GLY A 104 10.19 12.51 -16.32
C GLY A 104 10.03 13.96 -16.79
N VAL A 105 9.59 14.85 -15.89
CA VAL A 105 9.43 16.28 -16.18
C VAL A 105 10.77 16.95 -16.48
N GLU A 106 11.81 16.68 -15.68
CA GLU A 106 13.16 17.23 -15.88
C GLU A 106 13.78 16.80 -17.22
N ASN A 107 13.45 15.59 -17.68
CA ASN A 107 13.90 15.07 -18.98
C ASN A 107 13.00 15.48 -20.16
N GLY A 108 11.99 16.33 -19.94
CA GLY A 108 11.10 16.81 -21.01
C GLY A 108 10.12 15.76 -21.53
N ALA A 109 9.63 14.87 -20.65
CA ALA A 109 8.67 13.83 -21.04
C ALA A 109 7.41 14.41 -21.72
N PRO A 110 6.86 13.70 -22.73
CA PRO A 110 5.70 14.17 -23.49
C PRO A 110 4.44 14.24 -22.61
N ARG A 111 3.48 15.11 -22.98
CA ARG A 111 2.28 15.38 -22.17
C ARG A 111 1.43 14.13 -21.86
N ASN A 112 1.43 13.13 -22.74
CA ASN A 112 0.75 11.86 -22.52
C ASN A 112 1.31 11.07 -21.31
N PHE A 113 2.57 11.29 -20.92
CA PHE A 113 3.16 10.71 -19.71
C PHE A 113 2.44 11.16 -18.43
N ALA A 114 1.83 12.36 -18.43
CA ALA A 114 1.11 12.88 -17.26
C ALA A 114 -0.06 11.97 -16.82
N TRP A 115 -0.74 11.33 -17.77
CA TRP A 115 -1.82 10.39 -17.45
C TRP A 115 -1.29 9.12 -16.77
N GLN A 116 -0.19 8.57 -17.29
CA GLN A 116 0.45 7.38 -16.71
C GLN A 116 0.98 7.66 -15.31
N ALA A 117 1.61 8.81 -15.12
CA ALA A 117 2.08 9.32 -13.83
C ALA A 117 0.94 9.44 -12.80
N ALA A 118 -0.15 10.10 -13.19
CA ALA A 118 -1.31 10.26 -12.32
C ALA A 118 -1.96 8.92 -11.97
N PHE A 119 -2.07 8.01 -12.93
CA PHE A 119 -2.59 6.67 -12.70
C PHE A 119 -1.75 5.88 -11.68
N GLY A 120 -0.42 5.93 -11.80
CA GLY A 120 0.49 5.27 -10.84
C GLY A 120 0.25 5.74 -9.42
N ILE A 121 0.21 7.06 -9.20
CA ILE A 121 -0.08 7.64 -7.88
C ILE A 121 -1.45 7.16 -7.37
N VAL A 122 -2.50 7.23 -8.20
CA VAL A 122 -3.85 6.85 -7.78
C VAL A 122 -3.92 5.38 -7.39
N VAL A 123 -3.27 4.48 -8.13
CA VAL A 123 -3.19 3.06 -7.77
C VAL A 123 -2.52 2.87 -6.42
N THR A 124 -1.39 3.54 -6.18
CA THR A 124 -0.68 3.48 -4.89
C THR A 124 -1.55 4.02 -3.75
N VAL A 125 -2.27 5.13 -3.96
CA VAL A 125 -3.17 5.75 -2.97
C VAL A 125 -4.37 4.85 -2.65
N VAL A 126 -5.01 4.28 -3.67
CA VAL A 126 -6.15 3.36 -3.49
C VAL A 126 -5.69 2.09 -2.78
N TRP A 127 -4.53 1.55 -3.15
CA TRP A 127 -3.97 0.38 -2.48
C TRP A 127 -3.69 0.65 -1.01
N LEU A 128 -3.04 1.78 -0.70
CA LEU A 128 -2.81 2.23 0.67
C LEU A 128 -4.13 2.36 1.47
N TYR A 129 -5.16 2.96 0.87
CA TYR A 129 -6.47 3.08 1.50
C TYR A 129 -7.10 1.73 1.83
N VAL A 130 -7.11 0.79 0.88
CA VAL A 130 -7.66 -0.56 1.12
C VAL A 130 -6.89 -1.28 2.22
N GLU A 131 -5.57 -1.09 2.30
CA GLU A 131 -4.78 -1.72 3.36
C GLU A 131 -5.07 -1.13 4.74
N ILE A 132 -5.13 0.21 4.86
CA ILE A 132 -5.48 0.87 6.12
C ILE A 132 -6.88 0.45 6.56
N LEU A 133 -7.84 0.41 5.63
CA LEU A 133 -9.19 -0.04 5.92
C LEU A 133 -9.21 -1.48 6.44
N ARG A 134 -8.41 -2.37 5.84
CA ARG A 134 -8.30 -3.77 6.29
C ARG A 134 -7.69 -3.87 7.68
N ILE A 135 -6.62 -3.12 7.96
CA ILE A 135 -6.01 -3.07 9.30
C ILE A 135 -7.04 -2.64 10.33
N LEU A 136 -7.80 -1.58 10.04
CA LEU A 136 -8.84 -1.07 10.95
C LEU A 136 -9.99 -2.07 11.14
N ALA A 137 -10.37 -2.84 10.12
CA ALA A 137 -11.35 -3.92 10.23
C ALA A 137 -10.85 -5.01 11.19
N ILE A 138 -9.65 -5.55 10.94
CA ILE A 138 -9.00 -6.57 11.77
C ILE A 138 -8.90 -6.12 13.24
N LEU A 139 -8.51 -4.86 13.48
CA LEU A 139 -8.38 -4.31 14.84
C LEU A 139 -9.72 -4.14 15.56
N ARG A 140 -10.84 -4.03 14.83
CA ARG A 140 -12.19 -4.00 15.40
C ARG A 140 -12.79 -5.39 15.61
N GLY A 141 -12.07 -6.46 15.24
CA GLY A 141 -12.57 -7.83 15.34
C GLY A 141 -13.67 -8.13 14.32
N GLU A 142 -13.71 -7.37 13.22
CA GLU A 142 -14.55 -7.64 12.04
C GLU A 142 -13.67 -8.15 10.91
#